data_AF-A0A1V5JHK2-F1
#
_entry.id   AF-A0A1V5JHK2-F1
#
_cell.length_a   1.000
_cell.length_b   1.000
_cell.length_c   1.000
_cell.angle_alpha   90.00
_cell.angle_beta   90.00
_cell.angle_gamma   90.00
#
_symmetry.space_group_name_H-M   'P 1'
#
loop_
_entity.id
_entity.type
_entity.pdbx_description
1 polymer ?
#
loop_
_entity_poly.entity_id
_entity_poly.type
_entity_poly.pdbx_seq_one_letter_code
_entity_poly.pdbx_strand_id
1 'polypeptide(L)'
;MIPCSDQAEFVRMVEDFLDDFDGGAPEGDLLRRYALAVVGGRWLEAAGRRAWERIGADLRAQGETLTLPLSPGEGPSWPLEGQRAPGDLLDLGSVGMGLNGHQVLFPLMSLTAAAVVIPGEGTKEGSEGRWDKCLRCALKGRCEWRSGK
;
A
#
# COMPACT_ATOMS: atom_id res chain seq x y z
N MET A 1 12.96 5.97 8.75
CA MET A 1 11.82 6.07 9.69
C MET A 1 11.59 7.56 9.83
N ILE A 2 10.47 8.06 9.32
CA ILE A 2 10.09 9.46 9.56
C ILE A 2 9.58 9.51 11.01
N PRO A 3 10.13 10.35 11.90
CA PRO A 3 9.73 10.40 13.30
C PRO A 3 8.24 10.69 13.51
N CYS A 4 7.71 10.34 14.68
CA CYS A 4 6.29 10.55 14.99
C CYS A 4 5.93 12.04 15.13
N SER A 5 6.91 12.92 15.38
CA SER A 5 6.76 14.39 15.33
C SER A 5 6.28 14.88 13.98
N ASP A 6 6.86 14.34 12.91
CA ASP A 6 6.68 14.81 11.55
C ASP A 6 5.31 14.43 10.98
N GLN A 7 4.58 13.48 11.61
CA GLN A 7 3.21 13.14 11.20
C GLN A 7 2.21 14.21 11.63
N ALA A 8 2.32 14.73 12.86
CA ALA A 8 1.49 15.85 13.32
C ALA A 8 1.85 17.15 12.58
N GLU A 9 3.14 17.34 12.28
CA GLU A 9 3.61 18.47 11.47
C GLU A 9 3.16 18.37 10.01
N PHE A 10 3.19 17.19 9.38
CA PHE A 10 2.68 16.97 8.03
C PHE A 10 1.15 17.13 7.95
N VAL A 11 0.41 16.63 8.94
CA VAL A 11 -1.05 16.84 9.01
C VAL A 11 -1.35 18.34 9.14
N ARG A 12 -0.71 19.05 10.07
CA ARG A 12 -0.85 20.52 10.17
C ARG A 12 -0.45 21.25 8.90
N MET A 13 0.66 20.89 8.27
CA MET A 13 1.11 21.52 7.01
C MET A 13 0.08 21.31 5.88
N VAL A 14 -0.62 20.17 5.87
CA VAL A 14 -1.70 19.90 4.91
C VAL A 14 -2.98 20.64 5.28
N GLU A 15 -3.33 20.72 6.57
CA GLU A 15 -4.47 21.50 7.08
C GLU A 15 -4.28 23.01 6.84
N ASP A 16 -3.15 23.58 7.26
CA ASP A 16 -2.75 24.97 7.03
C ASP A 16 -2.77 25.32 5.51
N PHE A 17 -2.38 24.39 4.64
CA PHE A 17 -2.43 24.57 3.17
C PHE A 17 -3.85 24.45 2.56
N LEU A 18 -4.76 23.73 3.22
CA LEU A 18 -6.14 23.56 2.77
C LEU A 18 -7.06 24.68 3.28
N ASP A 19 -6.80 25.21 4.48
CA ASP A 19 -7.57 26.32 5.06
C ASP A 19 -7.33 27.65 4.33
N ASP A 20 -6.14 27.86 3.75
CA ASP A 20 -5.82 29.02 2.90
C ASP A 20 -6.49 28.97 1.50
N PHE A 21 -7.32 27.97 1.18
CA PHE A 21 -7.82 27.72 -0.18
C PHE A 21 -9.30 28.07 -0.44
N ASP A 22 -9.52 29.20 -1.14
CA ASP A 22 -10.86 29.75 -1.46
C ASP A 22 -11.49 29.20 -2.77
N GLY A 23 -11.52 27.88 -2.92
CA GLY A 23 -12.50 27.14 -3.76
C GLY A 23 -12.44 27.23 -5.31
N GLY A 24 -11.84 28.25 -5.93
CA GLY A 24 -11.94 28.49 -7.39
C GLY A 24 -10.61 28.50 -8.14
N ALA A 25 -10.41 27.59 -9.10
CA ALA A 25 -9.21 27.58 -9.97
C ALA A 25 -9.49 27.12 -11.42
N PRO A 26 -9.34 28.02 -12.43
CA PRO A 26 -9.37 27.68 -13.87
C PRO A 26 -8.02 27.12 -14.37
N GLU A 27 -7.82 27.02 -15.69
CA GLU A 27 -6.78 26.21 -16.39
C GLU A 27 -5.29 26.41 -15.99
N GLY A 28 -4.94 27.39 -15.16
CA GLY A 28 -3.56 27.58 -14.66
C GLY A 28 -3.10 26.56 -13.60
N ASP A 29 -4.00 25.69 -13.10
CA ASP A 29 -3.82 24.98 -11.83
C ASP A 29 -3.01 23.67 -11.88
N LEU A 30 -2.17 23.45 -12.90
CA LEU A 30 -1.43 22.19 -13.09
C LEU A 30 -0.42 21.90 -11.97
N LEU A 31 0.35 22.91 -11.54
CA LEU A 31 1.34 22.75 -10.46
C LEU A 31 0.66 22.37 -9.13
N ARG A 32 -0.51 22.94 -8.86
CA ARG A 32 -1.29 22.68 -7.64
C ARG A 32 -1.94 21.31 -7.66
N ARG A 33 -2.55 20.90 -8.79
CA ARG A 33 -3.05 19.52 -8.97
C ARG A 33 -1.94 18.49 -8.83
N TYR A 34 -0.75 18.77 -9.35
CA TYR A 34 0.43 17.95 -9.14
C TYR A 34 0.87 17.90 -7.66
N ALA A 35 0.95 19.05 -6.98
CA ALA A 35 1.31 19.10 -5.56
C ALA A 35 0.32 18.31 -4.68
N LEU A 36 -0.99 18.51 -4.88
CA LEU A 36 -2.05 17.73 -4.22
C LEU A 36 -1.95 16.23 -4.53
N ALA A 37 -1.63 15.86 -5.77
CA ALA A 37 -1.42 14.45 -6.13
C ALA A 37 -0.20 13.84 -5.43
N VAL A 38 0.92 14.57 -5.32
CA VAL A 38 2.11 14.11 -4.59
C VAL A 38 1.81 13.95 -3.10
N VAL A 39 1.14 14.94 -2.48
CA VAL A 39 0.73 14.90 -1.07
C VAL A 39 -0.22 13.72 -0.81
N GLY A 40 -1.26 13.56 -1.63
CA GLY A 40 -2.21 12.45 -1.54
C GLY A 40 -1.56 11.08 -1.68
N GLY A 41 -0.63 10.92 -2.63
CA GLY A 41 0.15 9.69 -2.79
C GLY A 41 1.00 9.36 -1.56
N ARG A 42 1.68 10.36 -0.97
CA ARG A 42 2.47 10.16 0.27
C ARG A 42 1.61 9.85 1.47
N TRP A 43 0.45 10.50 1.60
CA TRP A 43 -0.51 10.22 2.65
C TRP A 43 -1.04 8.77 2.53
N LEU A 44 -1.39 8.33 1.33
CA LEU A 44 -1.85 6.96 1.06
C LEU A 44 -0.77 5.90 1.38
N GLU A 45 0.49 6.13 1.00
CA GLU A 45 1.63 5.28 1.38
C GLU A 45 1.79 5.19 2.90
N ALA A 46 1.62 6.30 3.63
CA ALA A 46 1.74 6.34 5.09
C ALA A 46 0.56 5.65 5.79
N ALA A 47 -0.67 5.90 5.33
CA ALA A 47 -1.89 5.27 5.83
C ALA A 47 -1.85 3.74 5.63
N GLY A 48 -1.51 3.29 4.41
CA GLY A 48 -1.36 1.87 4.09
C GLY A 48 -0.29 1.18 4.95
N ARG A 49 0.86 1.82 5.16
CA ARG A 49 1.90 1.32 6.07
C ARG A 49 1.37 1.15 7.50
N ARG A 50 0.69 2.16 8.04
CA ARG A 50 0.17 2.15 9.41
C ARG A 50 -0.92 1.08 9.60
N ALA A 51 -1.76 0.86 8.58
CA ALA A 51 -2.72 -0.24 8.58
C ALA A 51 -2.02 -1.61 8.65
N TRP A 52 -0.99 -1.84 7.83
CA TRP A 52 -0.20 -3.08 7.87
C TRP A 52 0.55 -3.28 9.19
N GLU A 53 1.14 -2.23 9.76
CA GLU A 53 1.78 -2.28 11.08
C GLU A 53 0.80 -2.67 12.19
N ARG A 54 -0.45 -2.20 12.10
CA ARG A 54 -1.53 -2.56 13.03
C ARG A 54 -1.96 -4.01 12.87
N ILE A 55 -2.33 -4.45 11.66
CA ILE A 55 -2.75 -5.84 11.38
C ILE A 55 -1.64 -6.81 11.82
N GLY A 56 -0.39 -6.50 11.49
CA GLY A 56 0.77 -7.30 11.89
C GLY A 56 1.01 -7.32 13.41
N ALA A 57 0.56 -6.33 14.17
CA ALA A 57 0.62 -6.33 15.64
C ALA A 57 -0.49 -7.20 16.25
N ASP A 58 -1.71 -7.11 15.71
CA ASP A 58 -2.85 -7.90 16.16
C ASP A 58 -2.65 -9.41 15.85
N LEU A 59 -1.98 -9.76 14.74
CA LEU A 59 -1.57 -11.15 14.43
C LEU A 59 -0.42 -11.65 15.32
N ARG A 60 0.58 -10.80 15.62
CA ARG A 60 1.67 -11.17 16.55
C ARG A 60 1.17 -11.47 17.95
N ALA A 61 0.11 -10.81 18.41
CA ALA A 61 -0.56 -11.13 19.67
C ALA A 61 -1.21 -12.53 19.69
N GLN A 62 -1.46 -13.12 18.51
CA GLN A 62 -2.03 -14.47 18.32
C GLN A 62 -0.96 -15.52 18.03
N GLY A 63 0.33 -15.16 18.06
CA GLY A 63 1.43 -16.06 17.70
C GLY A 63 1.61 -16.24 16.18
N GLU A 64 1.11 -15.30 15.37
CA GLU A 64 1.21 -15.31 13.91
C GLU A 64 2.01 -14.11 13.37
N THR A 65 2.40 -14.14 12.11
CA THR A 65 3.06 -13.01 11.44
C THR A 65 2.67 -12.94 9.96
N LEU A 66 2.97 -11.80 9.32
CA LEU A 66 2.68 -11.54 7.91
C LEU A 66 3.94 -11.56 7.05
N THR A 67 3.80 -12.02 5.81
CA THR A 67 4.77 -11.71 4.75
C THR A 67 4.74 -10.22 4.39
N LEU A 68 5.75 -9.75 3.64
CA LEU A 68 5.67 -8.45 2.96
C LEU A 68 4.37 -8.38 2.12
N PRO A 69 3.56 -7.30 2.23
CA PRO A 69 2.40 -7.11 1.38
C PRO A 69 2.81 -6.79 -0.06
N LEU A 70 2.08 -7.37 -1.02
CA LEU A 70 2.28 -7.19 -2.45
C LEU A 70 0.96 -6.85 -3.15
N SER A 71 1.02 -5.97 -4.13
CA SER A 71 -0.12 -5.56 -4.94
C SER A 71 -0.05 -6.15 -6.36
N PRO A 72 -1.19 -6.44 -7.02
CA PRO A 72 -1.24 -6.67 -8.46
C PRO A 72 -0.53 -5.54 -9.22
N GLY A 73 0.31 -5.89 -10.20
CA GLY A 73 1.13 -4.93 -10.95
C GLY A 73 2.45 -4.50 -10.28
N GLU A 74 2.68 -4.75 -8.99
CA GLU A 74 3.99 -4.45 -8.35
C GLU A 74 5.06 -5.51 -8.64
N GLY A 75 4.68 -6.72 -9.07
CA GLY A 75 5.58 -7.88 -9.21
C GLY A 75 5.57 -8.51 -10.60
N PRO A 76 6.69 -9.07 -11.08
CA PRO A 76 6.82 -9.57 -12.46
C PRO A 76 5.92 -10.77 -12.81
N SER A 77 5.45 -11.53 -11.80
CA SER A 77 4.48 -12.62 -12.00
C SER A 77 3.03 -12.23 -11.65
N TRP A 78 2.77 -11.01 -11.15
CA TRP A 78 1.42 -10.59 -10.75
C TRP A 78 0.92 -9.50 -11.70
N PRO A 79 0.22 -9.86 -12.79
CA PRO A 79 -0.29 -8.89 -13.75
C PRO A 79 -1.44 -8.07 -13.14
N LEU A 80 -1.70 -6.91 -13.73
CA LEU A 80 -2.71 -5.95 -13.25
C LEU A 80 -4.13 -6.53 -13.25
N GLU A 81 -4.44 -7.47 -14.15
CA GLU A 81 -5.73 -8.18 -14.18
C GLU A 81 -5.99 -8.98 -12.89
N GLY A 82 -4.93 -9.34 -12.15
CA GLY A 82 -5.03 -9.94 -10.82
C GLY A 82 -5.67 -9.02 -9.77
N GLN A 83 -5.90 -7.74 -10.09
CA GLN A 83 -6.62 -6.77 -9.29
C GLN A 83 -8.11 -7.11 -9.09
N ARG A 84 -8.68 -7.96 -9.94
CA ARG A 84 -10.02 -8.54 -9.74
C ARG A 84 -10.14 -9.36 -8.47
N ALA A 85 -9.16 -10.20 -8.15
CA ALA A 85 -9.28 -11.09 -7.00
C ALA A 85 -9.42 -10.33 -5.66
N PRO A 86 -8.63 -9.27 -5.36
CA PRO A 86 -8.94 -8.37 -4.25
C PRO A 86 -10.29 -7.68 -4.36
N GLY A 87 -10.73 -7.32 -5.57
CA GLY A 87 -12.03 -6.66 -5.81
C GLY A 87 -13.27 -7.55 -5.69
N ASP A 88 -13.11 -8.87 -5.83
CA ASP A 88 -14.16 -9.87 -5.62
C ASP A 88 -14.20 -10.34 -4.14
N LEU A 89 -13.04 -10.33 -3.46
CA LEU A 89 -12.89 -10.73 -2.05
C LEU A 89 -13.22 -9.60 -1.06
N LEU A 90 -12.94 -8.36 -1.44
CA LEU A 90 -13.23 -7.17 -0.65
C LEU A 90 -14.39 -6.44 -1.30
N ASP A 91 -15.40 -6.04 -0.53
CA ASP A 91 -16.42 -5.11 -1.00
C ASP A 91 -15.79 -3.71 -1.17
N LEU A 92 -15.11 -3.50 -2.30
CA LEU A 92 -14.48 -2.21 -2.63
C LEU A 92 -15.53 -1.08 -2.68
N GLY A 93 -16.77 -1.39 -3.07
CA GLY A 93 -17.88 -0.44 -3.10
C GLY A 93 -18.18 0.15 -1.74
N SER A 94 -18.08 -0.64 -0.67
CA SER A 94 -18.28 -0.19 0.72
C SER A 94 -17.30 0.91 1.17
N VAL A 95 -16.12 0.99 0.55
CA VAL A 95 -15.10 2.03 0.81
C VAL A 95 -14.99 3.06 -0.32
N GLY A 96 -15.96 3.10 -1.24
CA GLY A 96 -15.99 4.03 -2.37
C GLY A 96 -14.95 3.75 -3.46
N MET A 97 -14.40 2.54 -3.48
CA MET A 97 -13.43 2.06 -4.46
C MET A 97 -14.06 1.14 -5.51
N GLY A 98 -13.39 0.94 -6.63
CA GLY A 98 -13.77 0.00 -7.67
C GLY A 98 -12.67 -0.20 -8.70
N LEU A 99 -12.97 -0.94 -9.77
CA LEU A 99 -12.05 -1.17 -10.90
C LEU A 99 -12.59 -0.54 -12.17
N ASN A 100 -11.72 0.12 -12.94
CA ASN A 100 -12.06 0.58 -14.28
C ASN A 100 -11.93 -0.54 -15.34
N GLY A 101 -12.26 -0.23 -16.59
CA GLY A 101 -12.17 -1.19 -17.70
C GLY A 101 -10.77 -1.82 -17.90
N HIS A 102 -9.72 -1.12 -17.46
CA HIS A 102 -8.32 -1.55 -17.52
C HIS A 102 -7.81 -2.23 -16.23
N GLN A 103 -8.71 -2.58 -15.32
CA GLN A 103 -8.39 -3.23 -14.03
C GLN A 103 -7.52 -2.37 -13.10
N VAL A 104 -7.45 -1.06 -13.33
CA VAL A 104 -6.85 -0.11 -12.39
C VAL A 104 -7.88 0.27 -11.33
N LEU A 105 -7.44 0.42 -10.09
CA LEU A 105 -8.25 0.94 -8.99
C LEU A 105 -8.75 2.36 -9.28
N PHE A 106 -9.99 2.63 -8.91
CA PHE A 106 -10.61 3.93 -8.94
C PHE A 106 -11.24 4.24 -7.57
N PRO A 107 -11.04 5.43 -6.97
CA PRO A 107 -10.20 6.55 -7.42
C PRO A 107 -8.73 6.18 -7.59
N LEU A 108 -7.96 6.92 -8.41
CA LEU A 108 -6.55 6.58 -8.68
C LEU A 108 -5.65 6.65 -7.43
N MET A 109 -6.04 7.43 -6.42
CA MET A 109 -5.41 7.43 -5.09
C MET A 109 -5.97 6.29 -4.23
N SER A 110 -5.74 5.06 -4.68
CA SER A 110 -6.18 3.83 -4.02
C SER A 110 -5.04 2.84 -3.88
N LEU A 111 -5.10 2.02 -2.84
CA LEU A 111 -4.17 0.93 -2.59
C LEU A 111 -4.93 -0.34 -2.24
N THR A 112 -4.50 -1.46 -2.79
CA THR A 112 -4.82 -2.81 -2.29
C THR A 112 -3.53 -3.59 -2.22
N ALA A 113 -3.35 -4.42 -1.20
CA ALA A 113 -2.28 -5.41 -1.19
C ALA A 113 -2.74 -6.68 -0.48
N ALA A 114 -2.10 -7.80 -0.80
CA ALA A 114 -2.28 -9.05 -0.10
C ALA A 114 -0.98 -9.45 0.60
N ALA A 115 -1.11 -10.16 1.72
CA ALA A 115 -0.03 -10.80 2.44
C ALA A 115 -0.49 -12.18 2.91
N VAL A 116 0.47 -13.08 3.16
CA VAL A 116 0.19 -14.42 3.71
C VAL A 116 0.44 -14.39 5.21
N VAL A 117 -0.50 -14.95 5.98
CA VAL A 117 -0.34 -15.20 7.42
C VAL A 117 0.43 -16.51 7.60
N ILE A 118 1.44 -16.52 8.47
CA ILE A 118 2.25 -17.70 8.81
C ILE A 118 2.43 -17.81 10.34
N PRO A 119 2.65 -19.03 10.89
CA PRO A 119 2.95 -19.21 12.31
C PRO A 119 4.22 -18.45 12.74
N GLY A 120 4.20 -17.87 13.94
CA GLY A 120 5.29 -17.06 14.49
C GLY A 120 6.38 -17.84 15.21
N GLU A 121 6.16 -19.10 15.58
CA GLU A 121 7.19 -19.98 16.14
C GLU A 121 7.86 -20.83 15.05
N GLY A 122 9.19 -20.96 15.10
CA GLY A 122 9.97 -21.81 14.20
C GLY A 122 10.36 -21.17 12.86
N THR A 123 9.67 -20.12 12.42
CA THR A 123 10.26 -19.16 11.46
C THR A 123 11.35 -18.40 12.20
N LYS A 124 12.62 -18.79 11.98
CA LYS A 124 13.78 -18.09 12.56
C LYS A 124 13.64 -16.58 12.35
N GLU A 125 13.81 -15.80 13.42
CA GLU A 125 14.32 -14.44 13.26
C GLU A 125 15.64 -14.54 12.47
N GLY A 126 15.62 -13.97 11.27
CA GLY A 126 16.40 -14.47 10.14
C GLY A 126 15.95 -13.79 8.86
N SER A 127 16.21 -12.49 8.68
CA SER A 127 17.38 -11.76 9.20
C SER A 127 17.07 -10.36 9.71
N GLU A 128 17.91 -9.88 10.64
CA GLU A 128 18.23 -8.46 10.77
C GLU A 128 18.56 -7.90 9.36
N GLY A 129 17.79 -6.89 8.93
CA GLY A 129 17.90 -6.36 7.57
C GLY A 129 16.67 -6.68 6.72
N ARG A 130 15.73 -5.72 6.74
CA ARG A 130 14.68 -5.39 5.76
C ARG A 130 14.31 -6.48 4.73
N TRP A 131 13.01 -6.74 4.65
CA TRP A 131 12.32 -7.16 3.43
C TRP A 131 12.44 -6.08 2.32
N ASP A 132 13.64 -5.84 1.76
CA ASP A 132 13.86 -4.84 0.69
C ASP A 132 13.43 -5.43 -0.67
N LYS A 133 12.10 -5.60 -0.77
CA LYS A 133 11.34 -6.13 -1.91
C LYS A 133 12.00 -7.35 -2.59
N CYS A 134 12.07 -8.41 -1.79
CA CYS A 134 12.06 -9.83 -2.20
C CYS A 134 13.35 -10.58 -2.61
N LEU A 135 14.59 -10.26 -2.23
CA LEU A 135 15.30 -8.99 -2.04
C LEU A 135 16.36 -9.01 -3.17
N ARG A 136 16.46 -7.96 -3.99
CA ARG A 136 16.90 -8.10 -5.40
C ARG A 136 16.06 -9.14 -6.18
N CYS A 137 14.76 -9.17 -5.86
CA CYS A 137 13.74 -10.14 -6.26
C CYS A 137 14.31 -11.45 -6.81
N ALA A 138 14.70 -12.33 -5.89
CA ALA A 138 15.16 -13.65 -6.29
C ALA A 138 13.96 -14.54 -6.67
N LEU A 139 13.16 -14.19 -7.71
CA LEU A 139 12.33 -15.10 -8.54
C LEU A 139 13.21 -16.15 -9.27
N LYS A 140 14.31 -16.55 -8.65
CA LYS A 140 15.56 -16.85 -9.33
C LYS A 140 15.72 -18.33 -9.71
N GLY A 141 14.91 -19.19 -9.12
CA GLY A 141 14.87 -20.59 -9.52
C GLY A 141 13.73 -21.41 -8.92
N ARG A 142 13.21 -21.03 -7.74
CA ARG A 142 12.09 -21.75 -7.07
C ARG A 142 11.23 -20.89 -6.09
N CYS A 143 9.94 -20.65 -6.33
CA CYS A 143 8.87 -20.31 -5.34
C CYS A 143 7.51 -20.35 -6.06
N GLU A 144 6.45 -21.00 -5.59
CA GLU A 144 5.49 -21.69 -6.48
C GLU A 144 4.92 -20.90 -7.69
N TRP A 145 4.66 -19.60 -7.59
CA TRP A 145 4.54 -18.64 -8.74
C TRP A 145 5.83 -18.44 -9.61
N ARG A 146 6.66 -19.49 -9.68
CA ARG A 146 8.08 -19.64 -10.10
C ARG A 146 8.72 -20.97 -9.59
N SER A 147 8.01 -21.86 -8.87
CA SER A 147 8.42 -23.28 -8.65
C SER A 147 7.35 -24.32 -8.97
N GLY A 148 6.15 -23.95 -9.41
CA GLY A 148 5.13 -24.88 -9.86
C GLY A 148 4.74 -25.88 -8.78
N LYS A 149 3.85 -25.54 -7.84
CA LYS A 149 2.43 -25.39 -8.19
C LYS A 149 2.10 -24.15 -9.03
#